data_AF-A0A930RQ95-F1
#
_entry.id   AF-A0A930RQ95-F1
#
_cell.length_a   1.000
_cell.length_b   1.000
_cell.length_c   1.000
_cell.angle_alpha   90.00
_cell.angle_beta   90.00
_cell.angle_gamma   90.00
#
_symmetry.space_group_name_H-M   'P 1'
#
loop_
_entity.id
_entity.type
_entity.pdbx_description
1 polymer ?
#
loop_
_entity_poly.entity_id
_entity_poly.type
_entity_poly.pdbx_seq_one_letter_code
_entity_poly.pdbx_strand_id
1 'polypeptide(L)'
;DLAARGIDIEGVSHVINDAIPQDLSFFVHRVGRTGRNGLPGVAITLYQPSDDSDIRELEKMGIRFVPKVLKNGVIEDTYDRDRRANREKKQEKLDIEMIGLVKKKKKKIKPGYKKKIKWAVDEKRRKAKRAENRARGRAERKAKRQTF
;
A
#
# COMPACT_ATOMS: atom_id res chain seq x y z
N ASP A 1 26.78 2.02 17.98
CA ASP A 1 27.47 0.71 18.06
C ASP A 1 28.73 0.71 18.93
N LEU A 2 29.47 1.82 19.07
CA LEU A 2 30.73 1.85 19.83
C LEU A 2 30.58 1.51 21.33
N ALA A 3 29.55 2.03 21.99
CA ALA A 3 29.28 1.78 23.42
C ALA A 3 28.62 0.43 23.72
N ALA A 4 28.08 -0.27 22.70
CA ALA A 4 27.37 -1.54 22.86
C ALA A 4 28.24 -2.76 22.50
N ARG A 5 29.47 -2.55 22.02
CA ARG A 5 30.42 -3.63 21.75
C ARG A 5 30.96 -4.17 23.08
N GLY A 6 30.73 -5.45 23.35
CA GLY A 6 31.21 -6.14 24.56
C GLY A 6 30.21 -6.24 25.70
N ILE A 7 29.01 -5.67 25.54
CA ILE A 7 27.90 -5.86 26.48
C ILE A 7 26.95 -6.89 25.85
N ASP A 8 27.09 -8.15 26.26
CA ASP A 8 26.11 -9.19 25.93
C ASP A 8 25.11 -9.30 27.07
N ILE A 9 23.92 -8.74 26.87
CA ILE A 9 22.82 -8.84 27.82
C ILE A 9 21.96 -10.00 27.36
N GLU A 10 21.97 -11.09 28.12
CA GLU A 10 21.05 -12.19 27.89
C GLU A 10 19.60 -11.71 28.09
N GLY A 11 18.69 -12.10 27.18
CA GLY A 11 17.27 -11.86 27.35
C GLY A 11 16.75 -10.47 26.97
N VAL A 12 17.43 -9.72 26.10
CA VAL A 12 16.87 -8.46 25.56
C VAL A 12 15.56 -8.74 24.81
N SER A 13 14.44 -8.27 25.37
CA SER A 13 13.10 -8.48 24.81
C SER A 13 12.75 -7.48 23.72
N HIS A 14 13.28 -6.25 23.81
CA HIS A 14 12.96 -5.16 22.90
C HIS A 14 14.21 -4.41 22.48
N VAL A 15 14.31 -4.09 21.19
CA VAL A 15 15.32 -3.19 20.63
C VAL A 15 14.58 -2.04 19.98
N ILE A 16 14.89 -0.80 20.38
CA ILE A 16 14.31 0.40 19.81
C ILE A 16 15.42 1.17 19.09
N ASN A 17 15.30 1.29 17.77
CA ASN A 17 16.17 2.12 16.95
C ASN A 17 15.52 3.49 16.80
N ASP A 18 16.24 4.54 17.24
CA ASP A 18 15.83 5.93 17.07
C ASP A 18 15.91 6.40 15.60
N ALA A 19 16.86 5.84 14.84
CA ALA A 19 17.01 6.07 13.41
C ALA A 19 17.61 4.84 12.72
N ILE A 20 17.44 4.79 11.40
CA ILE A 20 18.09 3.78 10.56
C ILE A 20 19.59 4.09 10.46
N PRO A 21 20.49 3.12 10.72
CA PRO A 21 21.93 3.33 10.52
C PRO A 21 22.25 3.58 9.03
N GLN A 22 23.27 4.41 8.77
CA GLN A 22 23.73 4.67 7.39
C GLN A 22 24.16 3.41 6.64
N ASP A 23 24.77 2.45 7.33
CA ASP A 23 25.07 1.13 6.78
C ASP A 23 24.07 0.11 7.35
N LEU A 24 23.27 -0.46 6.43
CA LEU A 24 22.19 -1.38 6.72
C LEU A 24 22.67 -2.70 7.34
N SER A 25 23.95 -3.04 7.17
CA SER A 25 24.55 -4.20 7.86
C SER A 25 24.50 -4.03 9.38
N PHE A 26 24.68 -2.80 9.87
CA PHE A 26 24.54 -2.50 11.29
C PHE A 26 23.10 -2.62 11.79
N PHE A 27 22.11 -2.38 10.92
CA PHE A 27 20.71 -2.56 11.29
C PHE A 27 20.44 -4.01 11.72
N VAL A 28 20.91 -4.97 10.94
CA VAL A 28 20.79 -6.40 11.25
C VAL A 28 21.50 -6.75 12.56
N HIS A 29 22.71 -6.21 12.76
CA HIS A 29 23.47 -6.44 14.01
C HIS A 29 22.79 -5.84 15.26
N ARG A 30 22.05 -4.74 15.13
CA ARG A 30 21.28 -4.13 16.22
C ARG A 30 20.04 -4.94 16.56
N VAL A 31 19.27 -5.31 15.55
CA VAL A 31 18.05 -6.11 15.73
C VAL A 31 18.39 -7.52 16.23
N GLY A 32 19.54 -8.08 15.83
CA GLY A 32 20.04 -9.37 16.33
C GLY A 32 20.39 -9.41 17.83
N ARG A 33 20.22 -8.31 18.56
CA ARG A 33 20.34 -8.28 20.03
C ARG A 33 19.13 -8.88 20.74
N THR A 34 17.97 -8.89 20.09
CA THR A 34 16.75 -9.53 20.61
C THR A 34 16.46 -10.86 19.90
N GLY A 35 15.52 -11.64 20.42
CA GLY A 35 15.09 -12.89 19.78
C GLY A 35 16.12 -14.02 19.80
N ARG A 36 17.11 -13.97 20.70
CA ARG A 36 18.19 -14.96 20.81
C ARG A 36 17.70 -16.19 21.59
N ASN A 37 18.32 -17.35 21.33
CA ASN A 37 18.01 -18.63 22.00
C ASN A 37 16.53 -19.07 21.90
N GLY A 38 15.86 -18.71 20.80
CA GLY A 38 14.44 -19.07 20.58
C GLY A 38 13.45 -18.27 21.43
N LEU A 39 13.90 -17.27 22.20
CA LEU A 39 13.02 -16.36 22.91
C LEU A 39 12.34 -15.39 21.92
N PRO A 40 11.11 -14.93 22.20
CA PRO A 40 10.49 -13.89 21.40
C PRO A 40 11.25 -12.56 21.55
N GLY A 41 11.26 -11.76 20.49
CA GLY A 41 11.93 -10.47 20.47
C GLY A 41 11.20 -9.49 19.57
N VAL A 42 11.18 -8.21 19.96
CA VAL A 42 10.54 -7.14 19.19
C VAL A 42 11.56 -6.07 18.87
N ALA A 43 11.67 -5.72 17.58
CA ALA A 43 12.45 -4.57 17.14
C ALA A 43 11.52 -3.48 16.61
N ILE A 44 11.66 -2.28 17.17
CA ILE A 44 10.90 -1.10 16.78
C ILE A 44 11.90 -0.11 16.20
N THR A 45 11.62 0.41 15.01
CA THR A 45 12.47 1.40 14.37
C THR A 45 11.65 2.64 14.06
N LEU A 46 12.08 3.76 14.60
CA LEU A 46 11.57 5.07 14.22
C LEU A 46 12.27 5.48 12.91
N TYR A 47 11.50 6.01 11.98
CA TYR A 47 12.00 6.44 10.68
C TYR A 47 11.16 7.61 10.17
N GLN A 48 11.75 8.38 9.26
CA GLN A 48 11.11 9.49 8.58
C GLN A 48 10.79 9.13 7.12
N PRO A 49 9.89 9.85 6.44
CA PRO A 49 9.61 9.60 5.02
C PRO A 49 10.84 9.67 4.09
N SER A 50 11.91 10.36 4.50
CA SER A 50 13.20 10.38 3.80
C SER A 50 13.88 9.02 3.75
N ASP A 51 13.61 8.14 4.72
CA ASP A 51 14.31 6.87 4.92
C ASP A 51 13.61 5.71 4.19
N ASP A 52 12.65 6.03 3.32
CA ASP A 52 11.89 5.04 2.54
C ASP A 52 12.80 4.24 1.59
N SER A 53 13.91 4.81 1.10
CA SER A 53 14.90 4.07 0.32
C SER A 53 15.51 2.93 1.12
N ASP A 54 15.91 3.24 2.34
CA ASP A 54 16.67 2.36 3.22
C ASP A 54 15.79 1.23 3.71
N ILE A 55 14.52 1.53 4.01
CA ILE A 55 13.53 0.50 4.35
C ILE A 55 13.29 -0.44 3.18
N ARG A 56 13.13 0.06 1.94
CA ARG A 56 12.96 -0.83 0.78
C ARG A 56 14.17 -1.73 0.59
N GLU A 57 15.36 -1.26 0.89
CA GLU A 57 16.57 -2.07 0.82
C GLU A 57 16.60 -3.14 1.91
N LEU A 58 16.26 -2.80 3.15
CA LEU A 58 16.08 -3.75 4.25
C LEU A 58 15.00 -4.81 3.93
N GLU A 59 13.92 -4.41 3.27
CA GLU A 59 12.87 -5.34 2.81
C GLU A 59 13.36 -6.29 1.71
N LYS A 60 14.19 -5.81 0.78
CA LYS A 60 14.85 -6.66 -0.22
C LYS A 60 15.82 -7.66 0.43
N MET A 61 16.44 -7.28 1.55
CA MET A 61 17.27 -8.18 2.36
C MET A 61 16.43 -9.22 3.14
N GLY A 62 15.10 -9.17 3.05
CA GLY A 62 14.17 -10.13 3.66
C GLY A 62 13.58 -9.70 5.00
N ILE A 63 13.86 -8.48 5.46
CA ILE A 63 13.31 -7.95 6.71
C ILE A 63 11.89 -7.46 6.45
N ARG A 64 10.91 -7.95 7.21
CA ARG A 64 9.52 -7.52 7.07
C ARG A 64 9.17 -6.50 8.14
N PHE A 65 8.67 -5.34 7.71
CA PHE A 65 8.17 -4.32 8.61
C PHE A 65 6.65 -4.33 8.67
N VAL A 66 6.10 -4.12 9.87
CA VAL A 66 4.68 -3.82 10.07
C VAL A 66 4.57 -2.31 10.29
N PRO A 67 4.04 -1.54 9.33
CA PRO A 67 4.02 -0.10 9.44
C PRO A 67 3.02 0.34 10.52
N LYS A 68 3.49 1.16 11.44
CA LYS A 68 2.69 1.76 12.50
C LYS A 68 2.86 3.28 12.51
N VAL A 69 1.85 4.00 12.97
CA VAL A 69 1.87 5.45 13.11
C VAL A 69 1.55 5.84 14.55
N LEU A 70 2.27 6.83 15.09
CA LEU A 70 1.94 7.43 16.37
C LEU A 70 1.01 8.62 16.14
N LYS A 71 -0.24 8.51 16.60
CA LYS A 71 -1.26 9.57 16.47
C LYS A 71 -1.91 9.81 17.83
N ASN A 72 -1.90 11.06 18.29
CA ASN A 72 -2.47 11.45 19.58
C ASN A 72 -1.95 10.61 20.78
N GLY A 73 -0.68 10.20 20.74
CA GLY A 73 -0.06 9.36 21.77
C GLY A 73 -0.40 7.87 21.69
N VAL A 74 -1.18 7.44 20.70
CA VAL A 74 -1.55 6.04 20.47
C VAL A 74 -0.85 5.52 19.21
N ILE A 75 -0.33 4.29 19.29
CA ILE A 75 0.26 3.59 18.15
C ILE A 75 -0.85 2.85 17.40
N GLU A 76 -1.13 3.27 16.17
CA GLU A 76 -2.14 2.68 15.30
C GLU A 76 -1.49 1.96 14.11
N ASP A 77 -2.14 0.92 13.61
CA ASP A 77 -1.74 0.29 12.35
C ASP A 77 -1.98 1.24 11.18
N THR A 78 -1.00 1.35 10.29
CA THR A 78 -1.13 2.19 9.10
C THR A 78 -1.00 1.37 7.83
N TYR A 79 -1.30 2.02 6.71
CA TYR A 79 -1.16 1.42 5.39
C TYR A 79 0.30 1.37 4.96
N ASP A 80 0.61 0.45 4.05
CA ASP A 80 1.91 0.38 3.40
C ASP A 80 2.21 1.68 2.62
N ARG A 81 3.42 2.20 2.80
CA ARG A 81 3.99 3.40 2.19
C ARG A 81 3.84 3.36 0.66
N ASP A 82 4.07 2.19 0.08
CA ASP A 82 4.09 1.96 -1.36
C ASP A 82 2.70 1.59 -1.93
N ARG A 83 1.62 1.67 -1.14
CA ARG A 83 0.26 1.35 -1.60
C ARG A 83 -0.16 2.06 -2.88
N ARG A 84 0.38 3.26 -3.14
CA ARG A 84 0.02 4.07 -4.30
C ARG A 84 0.76 3.60 -5.55
N ALA A 85 2.03 3.21 -5.40
CA ALA A 85 2.85 2.64 -6.45
C ALA A 85 2.37 1.22 -6.80
N ASN A 86 2.09 0.42 -5.76
CA ASN A 86 1.64 -0.98 -5.87
C ASN A 86 0.15 -1.12 -6.21
N ARG A 87 -0.55 0.00 -6.45
CA ARG A 87 -1.96 -0.04 -6.81
C ARG A 87 -2.11 -0.60 -8.22
N GLU A 88 -2.44 -1.88 -8.30
CA GLU A 88 -2.90 -2.47 -9.56
C GLU A 88 -4.18 -1.77 -10.00
N LYS A 89 -4.14 -1.17 -11.20
CA LYS A 89 -5.33 -0.62 -11.82
C LYS A 89 -6.22 -1.81 -12.20
N LYS A 90 -7.22 -2.11 -11.36
CA LYS A 90 -8.30 -3.03 -11.69
C LYS A 90 -8.95 -2.57 -13.00
N GLN A 91 -8.52 -3.16 -14.11
CA GLN A 91 -9.24 -3.04 -15.36
C GLN A 91 -10.50 -3.88 -15.19
N GLU A 92 -11.60 -3.22 -14.85
CA GLU A 92 -12.92 -3.81 -15.08
C GLU A 92 -12.95 -4.30 -16.53
N LYS A 93 -13.20 -5.60 -16.72
CA LYS A 93 -13.37 -6.18 -18.04
C LYS A 93 -14.44 -5.34 -18.73
N LEU A 94 -14.06 -4.65 -19.80
CA LEU A 94 -14.97 -3.87 -20.61
C LEU A 94 -16.13 -4.78 -21.01
N ASP A 95 -17.37 -4.30 -20.89
CA ASP A 95 -18.55 -5.06 -21.28
C ASP A 95 -18.35 -5.69 -22.67
N ILE A 96 -18.87 -6.90 -22.86
CA ILE A 96 -18.69 -7.71 -24.07
C ILE A 96 -19.08 -6.91 -25.33
N GLU A 97 -20.12 -6.06 -25.23
CA GLU A 97 -20.54 -5.12 -26.28
C GLU A 97 -19.45 -4.11 -26.67
N MET A 98 -18.68 -3.65 -25.68
CA MET A 98 -17.64 -2.66 -25.85
C MET A 98 -16.37 -3.27 -26.45
N ILE A 99 -16.05 -4.53 -26.12
CA ILE A 99 -15.02 -5.32 -26.81
C ILE A 99 -15.40 -5.55 -28.28
N GLY A 100 -16.68 -5.83 -28.58
CA GLY A 100 -17.19 -5.98 -29.94
C GLY A 100 -17.03 -4.72 -30.80
N LEU A 101 -17.20 -3.55 -30.19
CA LEU A 101 -16.95 -2.24 -30.82
C LEU A 101 -15.46 -2.00 -31.15
N VAL A 102 -14.54 -2.51 -30.33
CA VAL A 102 -13.09 -2.42 -30.57
C VAL A 102 -12.61 -3.44 -31.62
N LYS A 103 -13.19 -4.66 -31.63
CA LYS A 103 -12.77 -5.79 -32.48
C LYS A 103 -13.21 -5.70 -33.94
N LYS A 104 -14.12 -4.79 -34.33
CA LYS A 104 -14.40 -4.52 -35.76
C LYS A 104 -13.18 -3.82 -36.40
N LYS A 105 -12.19 -4.63 -36.77
CA LYS A 105 -10.88 -4.24 -37.30
C LYS A 105 -11.08 -3.58 -38.68
N LYS A 106 -10.99 -2.25 -38.76
CA LYS A 106 -10.93 -1.56 -40.05
C LYS A 106 -9.56 -1.81 -40.70
N LYS A 107 -9.52 -2.11 -42.01
CA LYS A 107 -8.29 -2.38 -42.79
C LYS A 107 -7.28 -1.20 -42.75
N LYS A 108 -7.77 0.04 -42.60
CA LYS A 108 -6.96 1.26 -42.37
C LYS A 108 -7.53 2.04 -41.19
N ILE A 109 -6.71 2.29 -40.17
CA ILE A 109 -7.12 2.97 -38.94
C ILE A 109 -6.76 4.46 -39.06
N LYS A 110 -7.75 5.35 -38.87
CA LYS A 110 -7.50 6.80 -38.81
C LYS A 110 -6.68 7.14 -37.55
N PRO A 111 -5.75 8.12 -37.61
CA PRO A 111 -5.09 8.65 -36.42
C PRO A 111 -6.12 9.03 -35.35
N GLY A 112 -5.88 8.63 -34.09
CA GLY A 112 -6.78 8.91 -32.96
C GLY A 112 -7.93 7.93 -32.73
N TYR A 113 -8.13 6.91 -33.58
CA TYR A 113 -9.19 5.90 -33.41
C TYR A 113 -9.20 5.24 -32.01
N LYS A 114 -8.03 4.82 -31.50
CA LYS A 114 -7.89 4.22 -30.16
C LYS A 114 -8.29 5.19 -29.03
N LYS A 115 -7.98 6.48 -29.19
CA LYS A 115 -8.32 7.53 -28.21
C LYS A 115 -9.84 7.73 -28.15
N LYS A 116 -10.51 7.73 -29.31
CA LYS A 116 -11.97 7.88 -29.41
C LYS A 116 -12.73 6.73 -28.76
N ILE A 117 -12.26 5.50 -28.95
CA ILE A 117 -12.81 4.32 -28.26
C ILE A 117 -12.65 4.44 -26.74
N LYS A 118 -11.44 4.80 -26.29
CA LYS A 118 -11.17 5.00 -24.85
C LYS A 118 -12.08 6.06 -24.24
N TRP A 119 -12.35 7.15 -24.96
CA TRP A 119 -13.29 8.18 -24.51
C TRP A 119 -14.73 7.69 -24.44
N ALA A 120 -15.22 6.97 -25.46
CA ALA A 120 -16.57 6.41 -25.44
C ALA A 120 -16.78 5.41 -24.28
N VAL A 121 -15.76 4.59 -24.02
CA VAL A 121 -15.71 3.68 -22.87
C VAL A 121 -15.81 4.45 -21.55
N ASP A 122 -14.95 5.45 -21.37
CA ASP A 122 -14.88 6.24 -20.14
C ASP A 122 -16.18 7.02 -19.90
N GLU A 123 -16.77 7.56 -20.97
CA GLU A 123 -18.05 8.27 -20.90
C GLU A 123 -19.20 7.34 -20.47
N LYS A 124 -19.30 6.14 -21.06
CA LYS A 124 -20.28 5.13 -20.65
C LYS A 124 -20.10 4.75 -19.19
N ARG A 125 -18.86 4.48 -18.76
CA ARG A 125 -18.53 4.15 -17.36
C ARG A 125 -18.93 5.28 -16.41
N ARG A 126 -18.64 6.53 -16.77
CA ARG A 126 -19.01 7.72 -15.98
C ARG A 126 -20.53 7.89 -15.87
N LYS A 127 -21.27 7.61 -16.95
CA LYS A 127 -22.74 7.63 -16.94
C LYS A 127 -23.32 6.52 -16.05
N ALA A 128 -22.83 5.29 -16.18
CA ALA A 128 -23.26 4.14 -15.37
C ALA A 128 -23.03 4.39 -13.87
N LYS A 129 -21.82 4.82 -13.48
CA LYS A 129 -21.48 5.14 -12.09
C LYS A 129 -22.34 6.27 -11.51
N ARG A 130 -22.67 7.28 -12.32
CA ARG A 130 -23.60 8.36 -11.91
C ARG A 130 -25.02 7.83 -11.68
N ALA A 131 -25.50 6.92 -12.53
CA ALA A 131 -26.81 6.31 -12.37
C ALA A 131 -26.87 5.42 -11.12
N GLU A 132 -25.84 4.60 -10.89
CA GLU A 132 -25.69 3.76 -9.71
C GLU A 132 -25.67 4.60 -8.42
N ASN A 133 -24.83 5.64 -8.35
CA ASN A 133 -24.77 6.53 -7.17
C ASN A 133 -26.13 7.20 -6.90
N ARG A 134 -26.87 7.58 -7.94
CA ARG A 134 -28.23 8.14 -7.79
C ARG A 134 -29.22 7.09 -7.27
N ALA A 135 -29.15 5.86 -7.79
CA ALA A 135 -29.98 4.75 -7.32
C ALA A 135 -29.68 4.41 -5.86
N ARG A 136 -28.39 4.33 -5.48
CA ARG A 136 -27.95 4.11 -4.10
C ARG A 136 -28.46 5.21 -3.17
N GLY A 137 -28.31 6.47 -3.54
CA GLY A 137 -28.83 7.59 -2.73
C GLY A 137 -30.36 7.59 -2.61
N ARG A 138 -31.09 7.15 -3.64
CA ARG A 138 -32.56 6.95 -3.55
C ARG A 138 -32.92 5.81 -2.59
N ALA A 139 -32.19 4.69 -2.67
CA ALA A 139 -32.38 3.54 -1.78
C ALA A 139 -32.09 3.89 -0.32
N GLU A 140 -30.98 4.59 -0.04
CA GLU A 140 -30.61 5.08 1.29
C GLU A 140 -31.71 6.00 1.87
N ARG A 141 -32.26 6.92 1.06
CA ARG A 141 -33.38 7.79 1.48
C ARG A 141 -34.67 7.00 1.76
N LYS A 142 -34.97 5.99 0.94
CA LYS A 142 -36.14 5.12 1.15
C LYS A 142 -36.00 4.29 2.44
N ALA A 143 -34.82 3.72 2.68
CA ALA A 143 -34.52 2.97 3.89
C ALA A 143 -34.68 3.84 5.14
N LYS A 144 -34.12 5.06 5.14
CA LYS A 144 -34.30 6.03 6.24
C LYS A 144 -35.76 6.38 6.50
N ARG A 145 -36.62 6.43 5.48
CA ARG A 145 -38.06 6.70 5.64
C ARG A 145 -38.86 5.52 6.21
N GLN A 146 -38.33 4.29 6.15
CA GLN A 146 -38.99 3.10 6.69
C GLN A 146 -38.58 2.78 8.13
N THR A 147 -37.50 3.40 8.62
CA THR A 147 -36.98 3.21 9.99
C THR A 147 -37.52 4.23 11.00
N PHE A 148 -38.41 5.14 10.57
CA PHE A 148 -39.21 6.02 11.42
C PHE A 148 -40.67 5.60 11.31
#